data_AF-A0AAN9ADI4-F1
#
_entry.id   AF-A0AAN9ADI4-F1
#
_cell.length_a   1.000
_cell.length_b   1.000
_cell.length_c   1.000
_cell.angle_alpha   90.00
_cell.angle_beta   90.00
_cell.angle_gamma   90.00
#
_symmetry.space_group_name_H-M   'P 1'
#
loop_
_entity.id
_entity.type
_entity.pdbx_description
1 polymer ?
#
loop_
_entity_poly.entity_id
_entity_poly.type
_entity_poly.pdbx_seq_one_letter_code
_entity_poly.pdbx_strand_id
1 'polypeptide(L)'
;MNVLDHLNRYKHIPQVADLSRQVDQIRGELEKQILEDFHRAFHGPNARRFAPTKELAEACLVVSELDPKVKRTIIEDVIKTQLAEYEVLFAGGESDAWLTKVDLRRKWLLKTAVEFEKTLAAMFPPSWQVPARLALSFCEVTRSQLSRAMELRSQDIDVGTLLHAHKVMSELESLLIRKYAGFQPYDRTRTSTSTNPFEEEPSNKVESNPFLESEGADTPISPFQGAVCRCFQPYLRIYIENVDKRVNEQIEKFANDMKNYKFEHIDAEESNVVPCCGELFTIYKVVNLSAQCRSQARINGEGFQDSPSKTLEENLFAQATHG
;
A
#
# COMPACT_ATOMS: atom_id res chain seq x y z
N MET A 1 11.17 20.27 -27.56
CA MET A 1 10.25 20.66 -28.66
C MET A 1 10.06 19.45 -29.55
N ASN A 2 8.85 18.93 -29.68
CA ASN A 2 8.56 17.80 -30.56
C ASN A 2 8.34 18.34 -31.99
N VAL A 3 9.14 17.87 -32.95
CA VAL A 3 9.09 18.32 -34.35
C VAL A 3 7.73 18.03 -34.98
N LEU A 4 7.06 16.95 -34.55
CA LEU A 4 5.72 16.57 -35.01
C LEU A 4 4.65 17.58 -34.58
N ASP A 5 4.77 18.16 -33.38
CA ASP A 5 3.84 19.19 -32.89
C ASP A 5 3.94 20.48 -33.70
N HIS A 6 5.12 20.77 -34.24
CA HIS A 6 5.32 21.90 -35.14
C HIS A 6 4.78 21.60 -36.55
N LEU A 7 5.03 20.40 -37.07
CA LEU A 7 4.52 19.94 -38.37
C LEU A 7 3.00 19.85 -38.40
N ASN A 8 2.34 19.58 -37.27
CA ASN A 8 0.89 19.58 -37.14
C ASN A 8 0.25 20.91 -37.58
N ARG A 9 0.92 22.05 -37.40
CA ARG A 9 0.42 23.38 -37.83
C ARG A 9 0.42 23.58 -39.34
N TYR A 10 1.22 22.79 -40.06
CA TYR A 10 1.39 22.87 -41.51
C TYR A 10 0.69 21.72 -42.26
N LYS A 11 -0.18 20.95 -41.58
CA LYS A 11 -0.97 19.86 -42.18
C LYS A 11 -1.90 20.27 -43.33
N HIS A 12 -2.13 21.56 -43.53
CA HIS A 12 -2.86 22.08 -44.71
C HIS A 12 -2.04 21.95 -46.01
N ILE A 13 -0.73 21.79 -45.91
CA ILE A 13 0.15 21.55 -47.06
C ILE A 13 0.13 20.05 -47.35
N PRO A 14 -0.27 19.61 -48.56
CA PRO A 14 -0.49 18.20 -48.87
C PRO A 14 0.77 17.33 -48.67
N GLN A 15 1.95 17.86 -49.01
CA GLN A 15 3.23 17.16 -48.82
C GLN A 15 3.55 16.92 -47.33
N VAL A 16 3.21 17.89 -46.46
CA VAL A 16 3.41 17.76 -45.00
C VAL A 16 2.38 16.79 -44.41
N ALA A 17 1.15 16.79 -44.92
CA ALA A 17 0.12 15.83 -44.53
C ALA A 17 0.51 14.39 -44.91
N ASP A 18 1.03 14.17 -46.11
CA ASP A 18 1.49 12.86 -46.56
C ASP A 18 2.70 12.38 -45.74
N LEU A 19 3.66 13.27 -45.44
CA LEU A 19 4.79 12.94 -44.59
C LEU A 19 4.35 12.61 -43.15
N SER A 20 3.41 13.37 -42.58
CA SER A 20 2.82 13.06 -41.27
C SER A 20 2.15 11.68 -41.27
N ARG A 21 1.40 11.35 -42.32
CA ARG A 21 0.75 10.04 -42.46
C ARG A 21 1.77 8.91 -42.53
N GLN A 22 2.86 9.10 -43.28
CA GLN A 22 3.95 8.12 -43.36
C GLN A 22 4.64 7.93 -42.01
N VAL A 23 4.89 9.01 -41.26
CA VAL A 23 5.45 8.91 -39.90
C VAL A 23 4.51 8.17 -38.96
N ASP A 24 3.20 8.46 -39.00
CA ASP A 24 2.21 7.76 -38.19
C ASP A 24 2.13 6.27 -38.55
N GLN A 25 2.25 5.93 -39.83
CA GLN A 25 2.31 4.55 -40.30
C GLN A 25 3.57 3.82 -39.80
N ILE A 26 4.76 4.42 -39.98
CA ILE A 26 6.04 3.85 -39.51
C ILE A 26 6.01 3.66 -38.00
N ARG A 27 5.48 4.65 -37.26
CA ARG A 27 5.28 4.55 -35.82
C ARG A 27 4.42 3.34 -35.50
N GLY A 28 3.24 3.21 -36.12
CA GLY A 28 2.32 2.08 -35.91
C GLY A 28 2.96 0.71 -36.19
N GLU A 29 3.72 0.59 -37.27
CA GLU A 29 4.46 -0.63 -37.61
C GLU A 29 5.54 -0.95 -36.56
N LEU A 30 6.26 0.07 -36.09
CA LEU A 30 7.28 -0.07 -35.04
C LEU A 30 6.66 -0.46 -33.69
N GLU A 31 5.52 0.13 -33.31
CA GLU A 31 4.81 -0.25 -32.06
C GLU A 31 4.47 -1.75 -32.10
N LYS A 32 3.95 -2.22 -33.24
CA LYS A 32 3.57 -3.62 -33.43
C LYS A 32 4.78 -4.55 -33.36
N GLN A 33 5.88 -4.20 -34.04
CA GLN A 33 7.12 -5.00 -34.02
C GLN A 33 7.68 -5.12 -32.60
N ILE A 34 7.77 -4.01 -31.87
CA ILE A 34 8.28 -4.01 -30.49
C ILE A 34 7.39 -4.89 -29.59
N LEU A 35 6.06 -4.78 -29.71
CA LEU A 35 5.14 -5.62 -28.93
C LEU A 35 5.30 -7.11 -29.26
N GLU A 36 5.46 -7.47 -30.54
CA GLU A 36 5.70 -8.85 -30.96
C GLU A 36 7.03 -9.41 -30.42
N ASP A 37 8.09 -8.60 -30.41
CA ASP A 37 9.40 -8.96 -29.87
C ASP A 37 9.33 -9.18 -28.36
N PHE A 38 8.67 -8.29 -27.61
CA PHE A 38 8.43 -8.49 -26.18
C PHE A 38 7.58 -9.72 -25.89
N HIS A 39 6.52 -9.94 -26.67
CA HIS A 39 5.69 -11.12 -26.53
C HIS A 39 6.50 -12.40 -26.80
N ARG A 40 7.36 -12.42 -27.81
CA ARG A 40 8.24 -13.56 -28.10
C ARG A 40 9.30 -13.77 -27.00
N ALA A 41 9.81 -12.69 -26.42
CA ALA A 41 10.76 -12.74 -25.32
C ALA A 41 10.16 -13.36 -24.05
N PHE A 42 8.94 -12.95 -23.67
CA PHE A 42 8.30 -13.36 -22.42
C PHE A 42 7.41 -14.61 -22.52
N HIS A 43 6.83 -14.89 -23.69
CA HIS A 43 5.91 -16.02 -23.89
C HIS A 43 6.44 -17.06 -24.89
N GLY A 44 7.62 -16.83 -25.48
CA GLY A 44 8.24 -17.76 -26.40
C GLY A 44 8.75 -19.05 -25.74
N PRO A 45 9.13 -20.06 -26.55
CA PRO A 45 9.61 -21.35 -26.04
C PRO A 45 10.86 -21.25 -25.15
N ASN A 46 11.61 -20.15 -25.23
CA ASN A 46 12.80 -19.88 -24.43
C ASN A 46 12.58 -18.87 -23.28
N ALA A 47 11.33 -18.49 -22.98
CA ALA A 47 11.00 -17.46 -21.99
C ALA A 47 11.62 -17.69 -20.61
N ARG A 48 11.71 -18.95 -20.17
CA ARG A 48 12.31 -19.30 -18.86
C ARG A 48 13.83 -19.06 -18.78
N ARG A 49 14.50 -18.90 -19.92
CA ARG A 49 15.93 -18.58 -20.02
C ARG A 49 16.16 -17.22 -20.67
N PHE A 50 15.12 -16.38 -20.70
CA PHE A 50 15.23 -15.07 -21.30
C PHE A 50 16.33 -14.27 -20.59
N ALA A 51 17.23 -13.73 -21.40
CA ALA A 51 18.26 -12.81 -20.96
C ALA A 51 17.97 -11.44 -21.61
N PRO A 52 18.08 -10.33 -20.87
CA PRO A 52 17.87 -9.00 -21.41
C PRO A 52 18.88 -8.73 -22.54
N THR A 53 18.35 -8.47 -23.73
CA THR A 53 19.16 -8.13 -24.91
C THR A 53 19.30 -6.62 -25.04
N LYS A 54 20.41 -6.15 -25.64
CA LYS A 54 20.63 -4.71 -25.87
C LYS A 54 19.56 -4.11 -26.77
N GLU A 55 19.08 -4.87 -27.75
CA GLU A 55 18.04 -4.46 -28.69
C GLU A 55 16.71 -4.14 -27.97
N LEU A 56 16.29 -4.99 -27.03
CA LEU A 56 15.08 -4.74 -26.22
C LEU A 56 15.23 -3.56 -25.27
N ALA A 57 16.42 -3.34 -24.73
CA ALA A 57 16.69 -2.16 -23.90
C ALA A 57 16.62 -0.86 -24.72
N GLU A 58 17.17 -0.86 -25.94
CA GLU A 58 17.04 0.25 -26.90
C GLU A 58 15.57 0.44 -27.34
N ALA A 59 14.83 -0.64 -27.55
CA ALA A 59 13.40 -0.58 -27.86
C ALA A 59 12.60 0.07 -26.72
N CYS A 60 12.93 -0.16 -25.44
CA CYS A 60 12.30 0.55 -24.32
C CYS A 60 12.54 2.07 -24.36
N LEU A 61 13.72 2.52 -24.82
CA LEU A 61 13.99 3.96 -24.99
C LEU A 61 13.12 4.54 -26.10
N VAL A 62 12.95 3.82 -27.21
CA VAL A 62 12.04 4.21 -28.30
C VAL A 62 10.60 4.27 -27.82
N VAL A 63 10.13 3.25 -27.08
CA VAL A 63 8.76 3.22 -26.51
C VAL A 63 8.50 4.37 -25.56
N SER A 64 9.53 4.89 -24.88
CA SER A 64 9.38 6.05 -23.98
C SER A 64 9.00 7.33 -24.72
N GLU A 65 9.39 7.44 -26.00
CA GLU A 65 9.05 8.57 -26.89
C GLU A 65 7.81 8.29 -27.77
N LEU A 66 7.37 7.03 -27.81
CA LEU A 66 6.23 6.54 -28.58
C LEU A 66 4.90 6.75 -27.83
N ASP A 67 3.84 5.99 -28.17
CA ASP A 67 2.54 6.15 -27.48
C ASP A 67 2.67 5.59 -26.04
N PRO A 68 2.31 6.38 -25.00
CA PRO A 68 2.25 5.90 -23.63
C PRO A 68 1.41 4.63 -23.42
N LYS A 69 0.49 4.31 -24.33
CA LYS A 69 -0.27 3.06 -24.35
C LYS A 69 0.63 1.85 -24.53
N VAL A 70 1.59 1.90 -25.46
CA VAL A 70 2.52 0.78 -25.72
C VAL A 70 3.36 0.49 -24.49
N LYS A 71 3.90 1.55 -23.87
CA LYS A 71 4.60 1.48 -22.58
C LYS A 71 3.75 0.77 -21.53
N ARG A 72 2.48 1.17 -21.39
CA ARG A 72 1.56 0.57 -20.41
C ARG A 72 1.34 -0.92 -20.69
N THR A 73 1.08 -1.29 -21.95
CA THR A 73 0.88 -2.68 -22.36
C THR A 73 2.09 -3.56 -22.04
N ILE A 74 3.31 -3.09 -22.36
CA ILE A 74 4.54 -3.84 -22.05
C ILE A 74 4.71 -4.01 -20.54
N ILE A 75 4.53 -2.93 -19.77
CA ILE A 75 4.65 -2.98 -18.30
C ILE A 75 3.64 -3.96 -17.70
N GLU A 76 2.38 -3.92 -18.15
CA GLU A 76 1.33 -4.82 -17.69
C GLU A 76 1.64 -6.29 -18.02
N ASP A 77 2.13 -6.59 -19.23
CA ASP A 77 2.48 -7.95 -19.64
C ASP A 77 3.66 -8.50 -18.83
N VAL A 78 4.69 -7.68 -18.59
CA VAL A 78 5.82 -8.03 -17.73
C VAL A 78 5.35 -8.34 -16.32
N ILE A 79 4.53 -7.47 -15.72
CA ILE A 79 4.03 -7.65 -14.35
C ILE A 79 3.18 -8.91 -14.26
N LYS A 80 2.25 -9.13 -15.20
CA LYS A 80 1.43 -10.34 -15.25
C LYS A 80 2.28 -11.61 -15.36
N THR A 81 3.29 -11.59 -16.21
CA THR A 81 4.22 -12.72 -16.38
C THR A 81 4.99 -13.01 -15.09
N GLN A 82 5.49 -11.97 -14.40
CA GLN A 82 6.20 -12.13 -13.13
C GLN A 82 5.29 -12.60 -11.98
N LEU A 83 4.01 -12.19 -11.97
CA LEU A 83 3.04 -12.58 -10.95
C LEU A 83 2.31 -13.89 -11.25
N ALA A 84 2.42 -14.45 -12.46
CA ALA A 84 1.74 -15.70 -12.82
C ALA A 84 2.11 -16.87 -11.88
N GLU A 85 3.40 -17.01 -11.52
CA GLU A 85 3.84 -18.02 -10.55
C GLU A 85 3.25 -17.75 -9.17
N TYR A 86 3.24 -16.49 -8.72
CA TYR A 86 2.64 -16.11 -7.45
C TYR A 86 1.14 -16.42 -7.41
N GLU A 87 0.42 -16.07 -8.46
CA GLU A 87 -1.01 -16.32 -8.54
C GLU A 87 -1.28 -17.82 -8.41
N VAL A 88 -0.55 -18.69 -9.10
CA VAL A 88 -0.71 -20.15 -8.99
C VAL A 88 -0.33 -20.67 -7.59
N LEU A 89 0.80 -20.23 -7.03
CA LEU A 89 1.26 -20.64 -5.70
C LEU A 89 0.24 -20.34 -4.59
N PHE A 90 -0.54 -19.28 -4.75
CA PHE A 90 -1.53 -18.84 -3.77
C PHE A 90 -2.99 -18.86 -4.32
N ALA A 91 -3.23 -19.49 -5.47
CA ALA A 91 -4.54 -19.51 -6.16
C ALA A 91 -5.60 -20.29 -5.40
N GLY A 92 -5.22 -21.41 -4.77
CA GLY A 92 -6.18 -22.35 -4.22
C GLY A 92 -5.54 -23.46 -3.39
N GLY A 93 -5.77 -23.38 -2.09
CA GLY A 93 -5.48 -24.40 -1.08
C GLY A 93 -5.73 -23.79 0.29
N GLU A 94 -6.63 -24.39 1.06
CA GLU A 94 -6.97 -23.93 2.42
C GLU A 94 -5.74 -23.77 3.33
N SER A 95 -4.64 -24.49 3.07
CA SER A 95 -3.38 -24.42 3.82
C SER A 95 -2.36 -23.42 3.28
N ASP A 96 -2.28 -23.26 1.95
CA ASP A 96 -1.15 -22.59 1.30
C ASP A 96 -1.42 -21.11 1.01
N ALA A 97 -2.70 -20.71 0.99
CA ALA A 97 -3.13 -19.35 0.75
C ALA A 97 -3.67 -18.61 2.00
N TRP A 98 -3.77 -19.29 3.15
CA TRP A 98 -4.35 -18.75 4.38
C TRP A 98 -3.49 -17.66 5.05
N LEU A 99 -4.06 -16.98 6.04
CA LEU A 99 -3.43 -15.92 6.83
C LEU A 99 -2.10 -16.34 7.47
N THR A 100 -1.91 -17.62 7.76
CA THR A 100 -0.65 -18.15 8.30
C THR A 100 0.52 -18.08 7.31
N LYS A 101 0.26 -17.85 6.03
CA LYS A 101 1.27 -17.83 4.96
C LYS A 101 1.65 -16.42 4.51
N VAL A 102 1.21 -15.37 5.21
CA VAL A 102 1.60 -13.97 4.91
C VAL A 102 3.12 -13.75 4.93
N ASP A 103 3.87 -14.43 5.80
CA ASP A 103 5.33 -14.38 5.82
C ASP A 103 5.94 -14.95 4.53
N LEU A 104 5.34 -16.01 3.97
CA LEU A 104 5.78 -16.59 2.72
C LEU A 104 5.48 -15.65 1.55
N ARG A 105 4.30 -15.01 1.55
CA ARG A 105 3.95 -13.98 0.55
C ARG A 105 4.96 -12.83 0.58
N ARG A 106 5.30 -12.31 1.77
CA ARG A 106 6.33 -11.26 1.95
C ARG A 106 7.70 -11.72 1.44
N LYS A 107 8.14 -12.93 1.81
CA LYS A 107 9.44 -13.49 1.35
C LYS A 107 9.46 -13.67 -0.16
N TRP A 108 8.36 -14.12 -0.76
CA TRP A 108 8.22 -14.25 -2.20
C TRP A 108 8.45 -12.90 -2.88
N LEU A 109 7.76 -11.84 -2.45
CA LEU A 109 7.93 -10.50 -3.03
C LEU A 109 9.38 -10.01 -2.93
N LEU A 110 10.02 -10.16 -1.77
CA LEU A 110 11.41 -9.71 -1.60
C LEU A 110 12.38 -10.49 -2.49
N LYS A 111 12.18 -11.81 -2.63
CA LYS A 111 12.97 -12.65 -3.53
C LYS A 111 12.77 -12.23 -4.99
N THR A 112 11.51 -12.08 -5.42
CA THR A 112 11.17 -11.66 -6.78
C THR A 112 11.72 -10.27 -7.09
N ALA A 113 11.67 -9.33 -6.14
CA ALA A 113 12.26 -8.02 -6.32
C ALA A 113 13.77 -8.09 -6.55
N VAL A 114 14.51 -8.90 -5.77
CA VAL A 114 15.96 -9.08 -5.97
C VAL A 114 16.27 -9.75 -7.31
N GLU A 115 15.49 -10.76 -7.69
CA GLU A 115 15.66 -11.44 -8.98
C GLU A 115 15.41 -10.50 -10.15
N PHE A 116 14.36 -9.69 -10.07
CA PHE A 116 14.01 -8.69 -11.07
C PHE A 116 15.13 -7.65 -11.25
N GLU A 117 15.71 -7.14 -10.15
CA GLU A 117 16.83 -6.19 -10.20
C GLU A 117 18.07 -6.78 -10.88
N LYS A 118 18.33 -8.08 -10.71
CA LYS A 118 19.47 -8.76 -11.32
C LYS A 118 19.28 -9.06 -12.81
N THR A 119 18.05 -9.34 -13.22
CA THR A 119 17.76 -9.93 -14.54
C THR A 119 17.13 -8.95 -15.50
N LEU A 120 16.11 -8.19 -15.08
CA LEU A 120 15.26 -7.42 -15.98
C LEU A 120 15.40 -5.90 -15.79
N ALA A 121 15.82 -5.43 -14.61
CA ALA A 121 15.84 -4.00 -14.33
C ALA A 121 16.75 -3.19 -15.27
N ALA A 122 17.88 -3.75 -15.71
CA ALA A 122 18.79 -3.09 -16.65
C ALA A 122 18.19 -2.83 -18.04
N MET A 123 17.14 -3.56 -18.42
CA MET A 123 16.45 -3.41 -19.71
C MET A 123 15.45 -2.24 -19.71
N PHE A 124 14.93 -1.87 -18.54
CA PHE A 124 13.87 -0.87 -18.43
C PHE A 124 14.42 0.50 -18.01
N PRO A 125 13.95 1.60 -18.61
CA PRO A 125 14.28 2.93 -18.16
C PRO A 125 13.87 3.16 -16.69
N PRO A 126 14.71 3.80 -15.85
CA PRO A 126 14.37 4.08 -14.45
C PRO A 126 13.07 4.88 -14.28
N SER A 127 12.73 5.73 -15.26
CA SER A 127 11.50 6.52 -15.28
C SER A 127 10.22 5.69 -15.33
N TRP A 128 10.29 4.43 -15.81
CA TRP A 128 9.13 3.55 -15.88
C TRP A 128 8.73 3.00 -14.50
N GLN A 129 9.69 2.96 -13.56
CA GLN A 129 9.51 2.48 -12.19
C GLN A 129 8.82 1.11 -12.14
N VAL A 130 9.20 0.20 -13.05
CA VAL A 130 8.62 -1.16 -13.16
C VAL A 130 8.66 -1.92 -11.82
N PRO A 131 9.75 -1.88 -11.02
CA PRO A 131 9.77 -2.53 -9.70
C PRO A 131 8.68 -2.02 -8.74
N ALA A 132 8.39 -0.71 -8.75
CA ALA A 132 7.34 -0.13 -7.91
C ALA A 132 5.95 -0.58 -8.36
N ARG A 133 5.71 -0.61 -9.68
CA ARG A 133 4.45 -1.10 -10.27
C ARG A 133 4.23 -2.59 -10.00
N LEU A 134 5.28 -3.40 -10.07
CA LEU A 134 5.25 -4.82 -9.71
C LEU A 134 4.86 -5.00 -8.24
N ALA A 135 5.49 -4.24 -7.33
CA ALA A 135 5.18 -4.30 -5.90
C ALA A 135 3.74 -3.87 -5.60
N LEU A 136 3.23 -2.85 -6.29
CA LEU A 136 1.83 -2.40 -6.14
C LEU A 136 0.86 -3.48 -6.62
N SER A 137 1.10 -4.04 -7.80
CA SER A 137 0.26 -5.10 -8.37
C SER A 137 0.26 -6.36 -7.49
N PHE A 138 1.42 -6.71 -6.92
CA PHE A 138 1.51 -7.76 -5.91
C PHE A 138 0.62 -7.47 -4.69
N CYS A 139 0.63 -6.23 -4.18
CA CYS A 139 -0.22 -5.84 -3.05
C CYS A 139 -1.70 -5.99 -3.38
N GLU A 140 -2.13 -5.57 -4.58
CA GLU A 140 -3.52 -5.68 -5.04
C GLU A 140 -3.98 -7.14 -5.18
N VAL A 141 -3.16 -7.99 -5.82
CA VAL A 141 -3.45 -9.43 -5.94
C VAL A 141 -3.51 -10.08 -4.56
N THR A 142 -2.56 -9.76 -3.68
CA THR A 142 -2.52 -10.28 -2.30
C THR A 142 -3.76 -9.85 -1.52
N ARG A 143 -4.17 -8.59 -1.62
CA ARG A 143 -5.39 -8.08 -0.99
C ARG A 143 -6.60 -8.87 -1.47
N SER A 144 -6.75 -9.06 -2.78
CA SER A 144 -7.89 -9.79 -3.36
C SER A 144 -7.93 -11.24 -2.86
N GLN A 145 -6.79 -11.94 -2.88
CA GLN A 145 -6.72 -13.32 -2.41
C GLN A 145 -6.97 -13.47 -0.90
N LEU A 146 -6.42 -12.57 -0.07
CA LEU A 146 -6.65 -12.60 1.38
C LEU A 146 -8.10 -12.24 1.71
N SER A 147 -8.69 -11.26 1.04
CA SER A 147 -10.11 -10.89 1.23
C SER A 147 -11.01 -12.08 0.93
N ARG A 148 -10.81 -12.72 -0.23
CA ARG A 148 -11.55 -13.92 -0.62
C ARG A 148 -11.36 -15.08 0.36
N ALA A 149 -10.14 -15.30 0.85
CA ALA A 149 -9.86 -16.34 1.83
C ALA A 149 -10.62 -16.10 3.15
N MET A 150 -10.56 -14.87 3.68
CA MET A 150 -11.24 -14.48 4.91
C MET A 150 -12.77 -14.52 4.76
N GLU A 151 -13.31 -14.14 3.59
CA GLU A 151 -14.76 -14.20 3.33
C GLU A 151 -15.29 -15.64 3.35
N LEU A 152 -14.53 -16.58 2.77
CA LEU A 152 -14.94 -17.99 2.69
C LEU A 152 -14.97 -18.69 4.05
N ARG A 153 -14.10 -18.28 4.98
CA ARG A 153 -13.90 -18.93 6.29
C ARG A 153 -13.89 -17.93 7.44
N SER A 154 -14.86 -17.01 7.43
CA SER A 154 -14.95 -15.95 8.44
C SER A 154 -15.05 -16.47 9.89
N GLN A 155 -15.58 -17.69 10.06
CA GLN A 155 -15.71 -18.36 11.37
C GLN A 155 -14.40 -18.97 11.89
N ASP A 156 -13.45 -19.30 11.00
CA ASP A 156 -12.17 -19.90 11.37
C ASP A 156 -11.07 -18.86 11.62
N ILE A 157 -11.41 -17.57 11.61
CA ILE A 157 -10.48 -16.49 11.83
C ILE A 157 -10.14 -16.40 13.31
N ASP A 158 -8.97 -16.93 13.67
CA ASP A 158 -8.35 -16.70 14.97
C ASP A 158 -7.77 -15.28 15.06
N VAL A 159 -7.99 -14.63 16.21
CA VAL A 159 -7.54 -13.25 16.50
C VAL A 159 -6.02 -13.14 16.45
N GLY A 160 -5.30 -14.14 16.98
CA GLY A 160 -3.84 -14.15 16.96
C GLY A 160 -3.29 -14.20 15.54
N THR A 161 -3.88 -15.06 14.71
CA THR A 161 -3.54 -15.21 13.30
C THR A 161 -3.86 -13.94 12.49
N LEU A 162 -5.02 -13.31 12.74
CA LEU A 162 -5.40 -12.05 12.11
C LEU A 162 -4.43 -10.91 12.44
N LEU A 163 -4.05 -10.77 13.70
CA LEU A 163 -3.11 -9.75 14.15
C LEU A 163 -1.72 -9.94 13.60
N HIS A 164 -1.24 -11.18 13.59
CA HIS A 164 0.05 -11.52 12.98
C HIS A 164 0.05 -11.18 11.49
N ALA A 165 -0.99 -11.58 10.76
CA ALA A 165 -1.14 -11.26 9.35
C ALA A 165 -1.17 -9.75 9.08
N HIS A 166 -1.97 -8.99 9.85
CA HIS A 166 -2.03 -7.54 9.74
C HIS A 166 -0.66 -6.91 10.00
N LYS A 167 0.03 -7.32 11.07
CA LYS A 167 1.37 -6.80 11.41
C LYS A 167 2.37 -7.01 10.27
N VAL A 168 2.47 -8.23 9.74
CA VAL A 168 3.40 -8.57 8.66
C VAL A 168 3.11 -7.75 7.40
N MET A 169 1.84 -7.60 7.02
CA MET A 169 1.46 -6.85 5.82
C MET A 169 1.63 -5.33 6.02
N SER A 170 1.39 -4.80 7.22
CA SER A 170 1.61 -3.40 7.56
C SER A 170 3.09 -3.01 7.55
N GLU A 171 3.96 -3.89 8.07
CA GLU A 171 5.41 -3.72 7.97
C GLU A 171 5.88 -3.73 6.51
N LEU A 172 5.29 -4.61 5.68
CA LEU A 172 5.59 -4.64 4.26
C LEU A 172 5.16 -3.33 3.56
N GLU A 173 3.95 -2.84 3.80
CA GLU A 173 3.48 -1.56 3.25
C GLU A 173 4.39 -0.41 3.67
N SER A 174 4.76 -0.32 4.96
CA SER A 174 5.67 0.71 5.47
C SER A 174 7.04 0.66 4.77
N LEU A 175 7.55 -0.55 4.51
CA LEU A 175 8.78 -0.74 3.73
C LEU A 175 8.60 -0.22 2.30
N LEU A 176 7.50 -0.55 1.63
CA LEU A 176 7.22 -0.14 0.25
C LEU A 176 7.03 1.38 0.14
N ILE A 177 6.33 2.01 1.09
CA ILE A 177 6.15 3.47 1.16
C ILE A 177 7.51 4.16 1.27
N ARG A 178 8.40 3.66 2.12
CA ARG A 178 9.75 4.22 2.29
C ARG A 178 10.62 3.98 1.05
N LYS A 179 10.56 2.78 0.48
CA LYS A 179 11.40 2.37 -0.66
C LYS A 179 11.00 3.09 -1.95
N TYR A 180 9.71 3.28 -2.17
CA TYR A 180 9.14 3.87 -3.38
C TYR A 180 8.52 5.25 -3.09
N ALA A 181 9.17 6.03 -2.23
CA ALA A 181 8.76 7.39 -1.91
C ALA A 181 8.71 8.23 -3.20
N GLY A 182 7.53 8.79 -3.51
CA GLY A 182 7.31 9.57 -4.73
C GLY A 182 6.85 8.77 -5.96
N PHE A 183 6.68 7.45 -5.85
CA PHE A 183 6.05 6.66 -6.90
C PHE A 183 4.59 7.09 -7.11
N GLN A 184 4.21 7.25 -8.37
CA GLN A 184 2.83 7.53 -8.80
C GLN A 184 2.41 6.47 -9.83
N PRO A 185 1.34 5.69 -9.55
CA PRO A 185 0.94 4.58 -10.41
C PRO A 185 0.35 5.04 -11.74
N TYR A 186 -0.22 6.25 -11.77
CA TYR A 186 -0.70 6.87 -12.99
C TYR A 186 0.30 7.94 -13.39
N ASP A 187 0.77 7.90 -14.65
CA ASP A 187 1.48 9.04 -15.25
C ASP A 187 0.50 10.22 -15.15
N ARG A 188 0.72 11.12 -14.18
CA ARG A 188 -0.01 12.41 -14.16
C ARG A 188 0.29 13.06 -15.50
N THR A 189 -0.66 13.02 -16.42
CA THR A 189 -0.71 13.99 -17.50
C THR A 189 -0.80 15.34 -16.80
N ARG A 190 0.35 15.98 -16.56
CA ARG A 190 0.41 17.38 -16.17
C ARG A 190 -0.10 18.20 -17.35
N THR A 191 -1.40 18.19 -17.61
CA THR A 191 -2.07 19.33 -18.24
C THR A 191 -2.20 20.41 -17.19
N SER A 192 -1.06 20.95 -16.77
CA SER A 192 -0.95 22.20 -16.01
C SER A 192 0.49 22.72 -16.09
N THR A 193 1.05 22.76 -17.30
CA THR A 193 1.91 23.88 -17.67
C THR A 193 0.99 24.98 -18.18
N SER A 194 0.40 25.74 -17.25
CA SER A 194 0.02 27.12 -17.57
C SER A 194 1.35 27.85 -17.78
N THR A 195 1.73 28.03 -19.04
CA THR A 195 2.86 28.87 -19.45
C THR A 195 2.40 30.32 -19.51
N ASN A 196 1.70 30.80 -18.46
CA ASN A 196 1.23 32.17 -18.37
C ASN A 196 2.17 32.96 -17.44
N PRO A 197 3.05 33.83 -17.98
CA PRO A 197 4.02 34.60 -17.19
C PRO A 197 3.38 35.81 -16.48
N PHE A 198 2.05 35.83 -16.28
CA PHE A 198 1.29 37.03 -15.89
C PHE A 198 0.15 36.79 -14.88
N GLU A 199 0.08 35.64 -14.21
CA GLU A 199 -0.86 35.49 -13.08
C GLU A 199 -0.19 35.95 -11.79
N GLU A 200 -0.52 37.18 -11.37
CA GLU A 200 -0.22 37.72 -10.05
C GLU A 200 -1.00 36.95 -8.96
N GLU A 201 -0.31 36.59 -7.89
CA GLU A 201 -0.89 35.92 -6.72
C GLU A 201 -1.97 36.78 -6.03
N PRO A 202 -3.13 36.21 -5.65
CA PRO A 202 -3.90 36.78 -4.57
C PRO A 202 -3.34 36.23 -3.25
N SER A 203 -2.50 37.06 -2.63
CA SER A 203 -2.14 37.01 -1.23
C SER A 203 -3.39 37.11 -0.34
N ASN A 204 -4.05 35.98 -0.06
CA ASN A 204 -5.01 35.91 1.04
C ASN A 204 -4.26 35.66 2.35
N LYS A 205 -3.79 36.76 2.94
CA LYS A 205 -3.54 36.84 4.38
C LYS A 205 -4.87 36.63 5.09
N VAL A 206 -5.08 35.42 5.63
CA VAL A 206 -6.04 35.22 6.72
C VAL A 206 -5.20 34.95 7.95
N GLU A 207 -5.34 35.84 8.92
CA GLU A 207 -4.60 35.89 10.16
C GLU A 207 -4.68 34.56 10.91
N SER A 208 -3.51 33.98 11.19
CA SER A 208 -3.36 32.73 11.92
C SER A 208 -3.74 32.92 13.39
N ASN A 209 -4.79 32.23 13.84
CA ASN A 209 -5.03 32.01 15.27
C ASN A 209 -3.96 31.03 15.81
N PRO A 210 -3.17 31.36 16.86
CA PRO A 210 -2.04 30.53 17.31
C PRO A 210 -2.40 29.24 18.06
N PHE A 211 -3.66 28.80 18.07
CA PHE A 211 -4.13 27.69 18.92
C PHE A 211 -4.93 26.60 18.19
N LEU A 212 -4.92 26.56 16.85
CA LEU A 212 -5.43 25.40 16.12
C LEU A 212 -4.28 24.69 15.41
N GLU A 213 -3.80 23.60 16.01
CA GLU A 213 -3.09 22.54 15.30
C GLU A 213 -4.07 21.90 14.31
N SER A 214 -4.17 22.50 13.12
CA SER A 214 -4.75 21.87 11.95
C SER A 214 -3.76 20.82 11.41
N GLU A 215 -3.78 19.62 11.99
CA GLU A 215 -3.25 18.42 11.33
C GLU A 215 -4.11 18.09 10.10
N GLY A 216 -3.81 18.77 9.00
CA GLY A 216 -4.53 18.66 7.75
C GLY A 216 -3.68 19.18 6.60
N ALA A 217 -2.38 18.84 6.59
CA ALA A 217 -1.57 19.00 5.41
C ALA A 217 -1.92 17.87 4.44
N ASP A 218 -2.40 18.22 3.25
CA ASP A 218 -2.52 17.36 2.06
C ASP A 218 -1.14 16.74 1.72
N THR A 219 -0.74 15.75 2.51
CA THR A 219 0.38 14.90 2.18
C THR A 219 -0.08 13.97 1.06
N PRO A 220 0.67 13.84 -0.05
CA PRO A 220 0.28 12.94 -1.13
C PRO A 220 0.24 11.52 -0.55
N ILE A 221 -0.97 11.00 -0.37
CA ILE A 221 -1.21 9.66 0.15
C ILE A 221 -0.47 8.69 -0.78
N SER A 222 0.50 7.98 -0.23
CA SER A 222 1.29 7.00 -0.99
C SER A 222 0.35 5.94 -1.57
N PRO A 223 0.54 5.50 -2.83
CA PRO A 223 -0.30 4.47 -3.44
C PRO A 223 -0.24 3.12 -2.70
N PHE A 224 0.80 2.93 -1.88
CA PHE A 224 0.97 1.72 -1.06
C PHE A 224 0.22 1.79 0.28
N GLN A 225 -0.28 2.96 0.70
CA GLN A 225 -0.99 3.12 1.96
C GLN A 225 -2.31 2.35 1.93
N GLY A 226 -2.40 1.25 2.69
CA GLY A 226 -3.58 0.39 2.71
C GLY A 226 -3.78 -0.42 1.42
N ALA A 227 -2.75 -0.58 0.58
CA ALA A 227 -2.84 -1.39 -0.64
C ALA A 227 -3.20 -2.84 -0.35
N VAL A 228 -2.73 -3.40 0.77
CA VAL A 228 -3.07 -4.72 1.31
C VAL A 228 -3.92 -4.59 2.57
N CYS A 229 -3.54 -3.74 3.54
CA CYS A 229 -4.11 -3.76 4.89
C CYS A 229 -5.62 -3.48 4.93
N ARG A 230 -6.17 -2.84 3.89
CA ARG A 230 -7.62 -2.64 3.73
C ARG A 230 -8.43 -3.95 3.73
N CYS A 231 -7.85 -5.10 3.36
CA CYS A 231 -8.57 -6.38 3.43
C CYS A 231 -8.96 -6.81 4.85
N PHE A 232 -8.25 -6.34 5.88
CA PHE A 232 -8.51 -6.73 7.26
C PHE A 232 -9.62 -5.91 7.91
N GLN A 233 -9.95 -4.73 7.36
CA GLN A 233 -10.89 -3.78 7.95
C GLN A 233 -12.26 -4.39 8.32
N PRO A 234 -12.91 -5.23 7.48
CA PRO A 234 -14.19 -5.85 7.83
C PRO A 234 -14.11 -6.78 9.05
N TYR A 235 -12.94 -7.38 9.30
CA TYR A 235 -12.72 -8.38 10.34
C TYR A 235 -12.16 -7.78 11.64
N LEU A 236 -11.80 -6.48 11.63
CA LEU A 236 -11.32 -5.77 12.82
C LEU A 236 -12.37 -5.69 13.92
N ARG A 237 -13.66 -5.77 13.59
CA ARG A 237 -14.73 -5.81 14.60
C ARG A 237 -14.59 -7.01 15.54
N ILE A 238 -14.30 -8.19 14.98
CA ILE A 238 -14.09 -9.43 15.74
C ILE A 238 -12.88 -9.27 16.67
N TYR A 239 -11.83 -8.59 16.19
CA TYR A 239 -10.66 -8.26 17.03
C TYR A 239 -11.04 -7.31 18.17
N ILE A 240 -11.78 -6.24 17.90
CA ILE A 240 -12.18 -5.25 18.91
C ILE A 240 -13.02 -5.91 20.00
N GLU A 241 -14.03 -6.70 19.62
CA GLU A 241 -14.89 -7.41 20.59
C GLU A 241 -14.10 -8.39 21.47
N ASN A 242 -13.11 -9.10 20.91
CA ASN A 242 -12.24 -9.99 21.68
C ASN A 242 -11.27 -9.22 22.60
N VAL A 243 -10.76 -8.07 22.16
CA VAL A 243 -9.93 -7.21 22.98
C VAL A 243 -10.72 -6.64 24.15
N ASP A 244 -11.92 -6.15 23.90
CA ASP A 244 -12.80 -5.59 24.94
C ASP A 244 -13.14 -6.66 25.97
N LYS A 245 -13.48 -7.87 25.53
CA LYS A 245 -13.72 -9.00 26.43
C LYS A 245 -12.49 -9.34 27.27
N ARG A 246 -11.31 -9.45 26.65
CA ARG A 246 -10.05 -9.74 27.36
C ARG A 246 -9.69 -8.66 28.37
N VAL A 247 -9.88 -7.38 28.02
CA VAL A 247 -9.66 -6.25 28.93
C VAL A 247 -10.61 -6.34 30.11
N ASN A 248 -11.90 -6.59 29.88
CA ASN A 248 -12.89 -6.75 30.95
C ASN A 248 -12.56 -7.91 31.87
N GLU A 249 -12.17 -9.08 31.35
CA GLU A 249 -11.75 -10.23 32.15
C GLU A 249 -10.54 -9.91 33.04
N GLN A 250 -9.58 -9.13 32.53
CA GLN A 250 -8.41 -8.70 33.30
C GLN A 250 -8.75 -7.63 34.34
N ILE A 251 -9.66 -6.70 34.02
CA ILE A 251 -10.17 -5.71 34.99
C ILE A 251 -10.92 -6.41 36.12
N GLU A 252 -11.77 -7.39 35.81
CA GLU A 252 -12.49 -8.17 36.82
C GLU A 252 -11.52 -8.99 37.70
N LYS A 253 -10.52 -9.61 37.08
CA LYS A 253 -9.46 -10.32 37.81
C LYS A 253 -8.69 -9.36 38.73
N PHE A 254 -8.29 -8.20 38.22
CA PHE A 254 -7.65 -7.15 39.01
C PHE A 254 -8.54 -6.67 40.17
N ALA A 255 -9.82 -6.42 39.93
CA ALA A 255 -10.76 -5.99 40.95
C ALA A 255 -10.95 -7.06 42.05
N ASN A 256 -10.91 -8.35 41.69
CA ASN A 256 -10.96 -9.46 42.63
C ASN A 256 -9.65 -9.63 43.40
N ASP A 257 -8.51 -9.50 42.72
CA ASP A 257 -7.18 -9.57 43.34
C ASP A 257 -6.99 -8.40 44.33
N MET A 258 -7.46 -7.19 44.00
CA MET A 258 -7.49 -6.04 44.91
C MET A 258 -8.37 -6.26 46.14
N LYS A 259 -9.54 -6.92 45.97
CA LYS A 259 -10.41 -7.28 47.11
C LYS A 259 -9.79 -8.34 48.02
N ASN A 260 -8.99 -9.24 47.46
CA ASN A 260 -8.31 -10.32 48.17
C ASN A 260 -6.91 -9.93 48.66
N TYR A 261 -6.37 -8.79 48.23
CA TYR A 261 -5.07 -8.30 48.63
C TYR A 261 -5.12 -7.82 50.08
N LYS A 262 -4.55 -8.61 50.99
CA LYS A 262 -4.29 -8.18 52.36
C LYS A 262 -3.02 -7.34 52.35
N PHE A 263 -3.12 -6.09 52.80
CA PHE A 263 -1.97 -5.23 53.10
C PHE A 263 -1.19 -5.80 54.30
N GLU A 264 -0.45 -6.89 54.10
CA GLU A 264 0.57 -7.33 55.04
C GLU A 264 1.93 -6.89 54.48
N HIS A 265 2.56 -5.95 55.19
CA HIS A 265 3.80 -5.20 54.89
C HIS A 265 3.68 -3.98 53.97
N ILE A 266 3.31 -2.85 54.59
CA ILE A 266 3.60 -1.50 54.08
C ILE A 266 5.01 -1.14 54.54
N ASP A 267 6.03 -1.44 53.75
CA ASP A 267 7.33 -0.78 53.90
C ASP A 267 7.30 0.51 53.07
N ALA A 268 7.52 1.64 53.74
CA ALA A 268 7.29 2.99 53.21
C ALA A 268 8.35 3.48 52.20
N GLU A 269 9.24 2.61 51.71
CA GLU A 269 10.41 3.00 50.90
C GLU A 269 10.45 2.37 49.50
N GLU A 270 9.58 1.41 49.17
CA GLU A 270 9.48 0.87 47.81
C GLU A 270 8.17 1.31 47.13
N SER A 271 8.29 1.71 45.86
CA SER A 271 7.16 2.06 45.00
C SER A 271 6.22 0.86 44.89
N ASN A 272 5.18 0.84 45.72
CA ASN A 272 4.22 -0.25 45.83
C ASN A 272 3.29 -0.28 44.60
N VAL A 273 3.80 -0.81 43.49
CA VAL A 273 3.00 -1.12 42.31
C VAL A 273 2.51 -2.56 42.43
N VAL A 274 1.19 -2.75 42.43
CA VAL A 274 0.59 -4.08 42.42
C VAL A 274 1.10 -4.84 41.19
N PRO A 275 1.61 -6.08 41.31
CA PRO A 275 2.21 -6.82 40.19
C PRO A 275 1.30 -6.95 38.95
N CYS A 276 -0.02 -6.91 39.15
CA CYS A 276 -1.03 -7.02 38.10
C CYS A 276 -1.23 -5.72 37.27
N CYS A 277 -0.76 -4.56 37.75
CA CYS A 277 -0.87 -3.28 37.02
C CYS A 277 0.01 -3.24 35.75
N GLY A 278 1.13 -3.97 35.73
CA GLY A 278 2.03 -4.02 34.58
C GLY A 278 1.43 -4.73 33.37
N GLU A 279 0.65 -5.79 33.60
CA GLU A 279 -0.06 -6.54 32.56
C GLU A 279 -1.21 -5.70 31.97
N LEU A 280 -1.99 -5.02 32.83
CA LEU A 280 -3.07 -4.13 32.40
C LEU A 280 -2.56 -2.98 31.53
N PHE A 281 -1.44 -2.35 31.93
CA PHE A 281 -0.80 -1.28 31.17
C PHE A 281 -0.28 -1.76 29.81
N THR A 282 0.27 -2.97 29.74
CA THR A 282 0.75 -3.56 28.49
C THR A 282 -0.41 -3.83 27.53
N ILE A 283 -1.54 -4.33 28.03
CA ILE A 283 -2.74 -4.56 27.23
C ILE A 283 -3.29 -3.21 26.73
N TYR A 284 -3.42 -2.21 27.60
CA TYR A 284 -3.88 -0.87 27.21
C TYR A 284 -3.00 -0.23 26.12
N LYS A 285 -1.68 -0.42 26.22
CA LYS A 285 -0.72 0.04 25.20
C LYS A 285 -0.93 -0.65 23.85
N VAL A 286 -1.23 -1.96 23.84
CA VAL A 286 -1.55 -2.72 22.62
C VAL A 286 -2.89 -2.25 22.00
N VAL A 287 -3.90 -1.94 22.83
CA VAL A 287 -5.16 -1.37 22.37
C VAL A 287 -4.95 0.00 21.70
N ASN A 288 -4.14 0.87 22.30
CA ASN A 288 -3.78 2.15 21.70
C ASN A 288 -2.96 2.00 20.40
N LEU A 289 -2.09 0.99 20.30
CA LEU A 289 -1.40 0.69 19.05
C LEU A 289 -2.38 0.27 17.93
N SER A 290 -3.43 -0.46 18.28
CA SER A 290 -4.52 -0.76 17.33
C SER A 290 -5.44 0.43 17.06
N ALA A 291 -5.49 1.42 17.95
CA ALA A 291 -6.14 2.71 17.69
C ALA A 291 -5.37 3.53 16.63
N GLN A 292 -4.05 3.37 16.51
CA GLN A 292 -3.28 3.88 15.37
C GLN A 292 -3.76 3.28 14.04
N CYS A 293 -4.20 2.01 14.05
CA CYS A 293 -4.83 1.39 12.88
C CYS A 293 -6.22 2.01 12.59
N ARG A 294 -6.95 2.44 13.64
CA ARG A 294 -8.21 3.20 13.49
C ARG A 294 -7.99 4.61 12.93
N SER A 295 -6.94 5.32 13.33
CA SER A 295 -6.64 6.65 12.77
C SER A 295 -6.27 6.59 11.28
N GLN A 296 -5.56 5.54 10.86
CA GLN A 296 -5.28 5.28 9.44
C GLN A 296 -6.55 4.92 8.63
N ALA A 297 -7.58 4.34 9.26
CA ALA A 297 -8.89 4.13 8.62
C ALA A 297 -9.71 5.44 8.53
N ARG A 298 -9.61 6.33 9.54
CA ARG A 298 -10.29 7.64 9.57
C ARG A 298 -9.85 8.58 8.46
N ILE A 299 -8.60 8.49 8.02
CA ILE A 299 -8.04 9.29 6.90
C ILE A 299 -8.68 8.88 5.54
N ASN A 300 -9.40 7.75 5.45
CA ASN A 300 -10.02 7.26 4.21
C ASN A 300 -11.55 7.50 4.11
N GLY A 301 -12.13 8.37 4.93
CA GLY A 301 -13.44 8.96 4.64
C GLY A 301 -14.67 8.06 4.79
N GLU A 302 -14.64 7.03 5.65
CA GLU A 302 -15.87 6.40 6.13
C GLU A 302 -16.11 6.78 7.58
N GLY A 303 -17.17 7.58 7.80
CA GLY A 303 -17.60 8.03 9.11
C GLY A 303 -18.06 6.85 9.96
N PHE A 304 -17.16 6.33 10.79
CA PHE A 304 -17.55 5.52 11.93
C PHE A 304 -18.06 6.47 13.01
N GLN A 305 -19.37 6.40 13.31
CA GLN A 305 -20.00 7.15 14.40
C GLN A 305 -19.23 6.90 15.71
N ASP A 306 -18.90 8.00 16.38
CA ASP A 306 -18.22 8.01 17.66
C ASP A 306 -18.99 7.24 18.74
N SER A 307 -18.21 6.57 19.61
CA SER A 307 -18.50 6.08 20.98
C SER A 307 -18.61 4.54 21.11
N PRO A 308 -17.92 3.91 22.09
CA PRO A 308 -17.96 4.28 23.52
C PRO A 308 -16.58 4.47 24.19
N SER A 309 -15.61 5.11 23.53
CA SER A 309 -14.32 5.41 24.18
C SER A 309 -14.40 6.55 25.20
N LYS A 310 -15.35 7.49 25.06
CA LYS A 310 -15.56 8.58 26.03
C LYS A 310 -16.07 8.08 27.39
N THR A 311 -16.82 6.99 27.39
CA THR A 311 -17.43 6.43 28.61
C THR A 311 -16.40 5.73 29.51
N LEU A 312 -15.25 5.30 28.98
CA LEU A 312 -14.18 4.67 29.76
C LEU A 312 -13.29 5.69 30.45
N GLU A 313 -12.96 6.80 29.78
CA GLU A 313 -12.19 7.89 30.39
C GLU A 313 -12.97 8.60 31.51
N GLU A 314 -14.28 8.83 31.33
CA GLU A 314 -15.13 9.44 32.36
C GLU A 314 -15.33 8.51 33.57
N ASN A 315 -15.45 7.19 33.37
CA ASN A 315 -15.60 6.24 34.47
C ASN A 315 -14.30 6.02 35.28
N LEU A 316 -13.13 6.10 34.64
CA LEU A 316 -11.84 6.04 35.33
C LEU A 316 -11.57 7.31 36.16
N PHE A 317 -11.96 8.50 35.67
CA PHE A 317 -11.84 9.74 36.44
C PHE A 317 -12.81 9.82 37.62
N ALA A 318 -14.02 9.26 37.48
CA ALA A 318 -15.02 9.22 38.55
C ALA A 318 -14.63 8.25 39.69
N GLN A 319 -13.93 7.15 39.38
CA GLN A 319 -13.46 6.21 40.42
C GLN A 319 -12.18 6.68 41.13
N ALA A 320 -11.35 7.52 40.48
CA ALA A 320 -10.13 8.06 41.08
C ALA A 320 -10.36 9.28 42.00
N THR A 321 -11.56 9.89 41.98
CA THR A 321 -11.87 11.11 42.75
C THR A 321 -12.70 10.88 44.01
N HIS A 322 -13.08 9.63 44.30
CA HIS A 322 -13.91 9.28 45.48
C HIS A 322 -13.30 8.20 46.40
N GLY A 323 -11.97 8.05 46.40
CA GLY A 323 -11.21 7.25 47.37
C GLY A 323 -10.70 8.09 48.53
#